data_AF-A0A3M0ZC37-F1
#
_entry.id   AF-A0A3M0ZC37-F1
#
_cell.length_a   1.000
_cell.length_b   1.000
_cell.length_c   1.000
_cell.angle_alpha   90.00
_cell.angle_beta   90.00
_cell.angle_gamma   90.00
#
_symmetry.space_group_name_H-M   'P 1'
#
loop_
_entity.id
_entity.type
_entity.pdbx_description
1 polymer ?
#
loop_
_entity_poly.entity_id
_entity_poly.type
_entity_poly.pdbx_seq_one_letter_code
_entity_poly.pdbx_strand_id
1 'polypeptide(L)'
;MLHHNPSIRRGESMTKKRSLLPIMIAILLLGYSKDASAEQTDPLPQKTEKRSVFPEDCWGVYSWCSWNPVKNNRKNAPLIKGGPIIMRWDKLEPQPGRYLFDQFLKARLQAAVDNNFYTFVMIWISPRTPQWVFESGVPKVRTTKTMTPTRKERNGAFPYYLEKRFIRYLHRLIDAFGDYIRNLPPELRKRILFVQSAEGSTGDGWGYKGKPLDKRYIITREAWRQYRIGVWNAYRNAFQSDGFFLPILVNNDANSEVEYDYLLKHMGIIGLKNGMFSHGYHISDTQSRLERWNRFKQQVLAQGKGFFSRGEMDGEWKICGWSKKNPEQALYWSAIFATHCGLDMWNIPSEACVGFKYKDAIRFFNKYAGKHDPATAPGAFCALRKGLDASDTTAYPETRFGKATKKNVSRYIKIAAAYKKWGAYQGDPDKATGGGMKNRQRNDYNDVGWGILPGNYFRFLEQIDPEGTSIGWWHVGPPRSIYGRFARSFDHRRGKTEMFFKLDEHFFPDRSQPHTVRVRIIYLDKGKGTWSLNYNDQNRKKEAIRVTCNDTGKWIEKNITIEHALFSSGLEKGSDLTLRYLGGDDTAFHLIELER
;
A
#
# COMPACT_ATOMS: atom_id res chain seq x y z
N MET A 1 -68.11 -4.83 13.62
CA MET A 1 -67.45 -5.59 14.70
C MET A 1 -66.02 -5.07 14.79
N LEU A 2 -65.86 -3.95 15.51
CA LEU A 2 -65.22 -3.84 16.83
C LEU A 2 -63.68 -3.95 16.68
N HIS A 3 -62.99 -2.81 16.54
CA HIS A 3 -62.39 -1.98 17.63
C HIS A 3 -61.04 -2.58 18.10
N HIS A 4 -59.97 -1.84 18.41
CA HIS A 4 -59.70 -0.41 18.49
C HIS A 4 -58.16 -0.25 18.60
N ASN A 5 -57.64 0.83 18.02
CA ASN A 5 -56.38 1.52 18.33
C ASN A 5 -56.53 2.23 19.72
N PRO A 6 -55.61 3.09 20.22
CA PRO A 6 -54.14 3.12 20.29
C PRO A 6 -53.66 3.61 21.70
N SER A 7 -52.48 4.25 21.76
CA SER A 7 -52.07 5.32 22.71
C SER A 7 -51.22 4.85 23.92
N ILE A 8 -50.30 5.59 24.56
CA ILE A 8 -49.56 6.87 24.45
C ILE A 8 -48.95 7.08 25.88
N ARG A 9 -47.76 7.71 25.95
CA ARG A 9 -47.18 8.55 27.04
C ARG A 9 -46.52 7.96 28.31
N ARG A 10 -45.33 8.58 28.53
CA ARG A 10 -44.79 9.28 29.73
C ARG A 10 -44.31 8.46 30.92
N GLY A 11 -43.18 8.93 31.47
CA GLY A 11 -42.82 8.73 32.87
C GLY A 11 -41.34 8.99 33.15
N GLU A 12 -41.01 10.21 33.55
CA GLU A 12 -39.72 10.63 34.12
C GLU A 12 -39.49 10.01 35.52
N SER A 13 -38.23 9.83 35.92
CA SER A 13 -37.57 10.69 36.93
C SER A 13 -36.63 9.97 37.91
N MET A 14 -35.57 10.72 38.25
CA MET A 14 -34.91 10.88 39.56
C MET A 14 -34.10 9.71 40.15
N THR A 15 -32.77 9.77 40.06
CA THR A 15 -31.81 10.37 41.04
C THR A 15 -31.80 9.71 42.43
N LYS A 16 -30.62 9.23 42.87
CA LYS A 16 -30.15 9.37 44.26
C LYS A 16 -28.62 9.48 44.30
N LYS A 17 -28.18 10.24 45.30
CA LYS A 17 -26.90 10.94 45.52
C LYS A 17 -26.13 10.31 46.70
N ARG A 18 -24.78 10.48 46.69
CA ARG A 18 -23.81 10.73 47.82
C ARG A 18 -23.58 9.54 48.81
N SER A 19 -22.44 9.32 49.48
CA SER A 19 -21.23 10.06 49.95
C SER A 19 -20.06 9.05 50.21
N LEU A 20 -18.74 9.31 50.02
CA LEU A 20 -17.72 10.00 50.87
C LEU A 20 -17.82 9.61 52.39
N LEU A 21 -16.82 9.24 53.20
CA LEU A 21 -15.33 9.33 53.23
C LEU A 21 -14.77 8.31 54.32
N PRO A 22 -13.54 8.35 54.91
CA PRO A 22 -12.58 7.23 55.01
C PRO A 22 -12.18 6.81 56.46
N ILE A 23 -11.30 5.82 56.64
CA ILE A 23 -10.61 5.58 57.92
C ILE A 23 -9.12 5.26 57.70
N MET A 24 -8.26 6.11 58.26
CA MET A 24 -6.84 5.84 58.61
C MET A 24 -6.80 5.32 60.06
N ILE A 25 -6.00 4.29 60.35
CA ILE A 25 -5.34 4.08 61.66
C ILE A 25 -3.96 3.47 61.40
N ALA A 26 -2.97 3.93 62.16
CA ALA A 26 -1.59 3.50 62.11
C ALA A 26 -1.07 3.18 63.53
N ILE A 27 -0.06 2.28 63.60
CA ILE A 27 1.03 2.15 64.62
C ILE A 27 0.65 1.35 65.91
N LEU A 28 1.40 0.39 66.54
CA LEU A 28 2.85 0.18 66.82
C LEU A 28 3.20 -1.30 67.26
N LEU A 29 4.42 -1.76 66.89
CA LEU A 29 5.40 -2.79 67.35
C LEU A 29 5.09 -3.97 68.32
N LEU A 30 5.72 -5.13 67.99
CA LEU A 30 6.63 -6.02 68.77
C LEU A 30 7.00 -7.17 67.78
N GLY A 31 8.22 -7.47 67.31
CA GLY A 31 9.51 -7.67 67.96
C GLY A 31 9.89 -9.17 67.87
N TYR A 32 10.77 -9.58 66.96
CA TYR A 32 11.81 -10.62 67.13
C TYR A 32 12.58 -10.89 65.81
N SER A 33 13.92 -10.83 65.91
CA SER A 33 14.92 -11.06 64.87
C SER A 33 15.21 -12.54 64.61
N LYS A 34 15.60 -12.89 63.37
CA LYS A 34 16.85 -13.60 63.05
C LYS A 34 17.03 -13.81 61.52
N ASP A 35 18.13 -13.23 61.02
CA ASP A 35 19.02 -13.67 59.93
C ASP A 35 18.46 -14.35 58.67
N ALA A 36 18.61 -13.68 57.52
CA ALA A 36 19.35 -14.22 56.36
C ALA A 36 19.39 -13.22 55.18
N SER A 37 20.62 -12.92 54.73
CA SER A 37 21.05 -12.45 53.39
C SER A 37 20.20 -11.40 52.64
N ALA A 38 20.78 -10.21 52.48
CA ALA A 38 20.36 -9.21 51.52
C ALA A 38 20.41 -9.75 50.08
N GLU A 39 19.24 -9.93 49.47
CA GLU A 39 19.11 -10.05 48.01
C GLU A 39 19.37 -8.68 47.38
N GLN A 40 20.44 -8.63 46.61
CA GLN A 40 20.76 -7.57 45.69
C GLN A 40 19.67 -7.57 44.60
N THR A 41 18.75 -6.61 44.65
CA THR A 41 17.74 -6.45 43.60
C THR A 41 18.44 -6.03 42.31
N ASP A 42 18.55 -6.97 41.37
CA ASP A 42 19.04 -6.70 40.02
C ASP A 42 18.22 -5.57 39.38
N PRO A 43 18.87 -4.59 38.73
CA PRO A 43 18.16 -3.59 37.97
C PRO A 43 17.41 -4.26 36.82
N LEU A 44 16.14 -3.87 36.65
CA LEU A 44 15.27 -4.23 35.52
C LEU A 44 16.06 -4.32 34.21
N PRO A 45 15.94 -5.42 33.44
CA PRO A 45 16.68 -5.56 32.21
C PRO A 45 16.37 -4.38 31.28
N GLN A 46 17.43 -3.65 30.93
CA GLN A 46 17.39 -2.62 29.89
C GLN A 46 16.64 -3.19 28.68
N LYS A 47 15.72 -2.39 28.13
CA LYS A 47 15.04 -2.66 26.86
C LYS A 47 16.10 -3.06 25.83
N THR A 48 16.27 -4.36 25.59
CA THR A 48 17.00 -4.86 24.43
C THR A 48 16.29 -4.28 23.22
N GLU A 49 16.95 -3.36 22.51
CA GLU A 49 16.46 -2.86 21.23
C GLU A 49 16.13 -4.07 20.36
N LYS A 50 14.83 -4.26 20.06
CA LYS A 50 14.40 -5.23 19.06
C LYS A 50 14.97 -4.78 17.72
N ARG A 51 16.17 -5.24 17.39
CA ARG A 51 16.81 -4.99 16.10
C ARG A 51 15.85 -5.47 14.99
N SER A 52 15.52 -4.57 14.07
CA SER A 52 14.64 -4.88 12.94
C SER A 52 15.21 -6.06 12.14
N VAL A 53 14.34 -7.03 11.77
CA VAL A 53 14.70 -8.17 10.92
C VAL A 53 15.09 -7.74 9.50
N PHE A 54 14.63 -6.56 9.08
CA PHE A 54 14.98 -5.97 7.78
C PHE A 54 15.97 -4.81 7.94
N PRO A 55 16.92 -4.65 7.00
CA PRO A 55 17.77 -3.46 6.92
C PRO A 55 16.94 -2.17 6.74
N GLU A 56 17.35 -1.06 7.34
CA GLU A 56 16.55 0.17 7.37
C GLU A 56 16.27 0.76 5.99
N ASP A 57 17.20 0.59 5.03
CA ASP A 57 17.13 1.21 3.71
C ASP A 57 16.59 0.27 2.62
N CYS A 58 16.07 -0.92 2.99
CA CYS A 58 15.70 -1.95 2.03
C CYS A 58 14.35 -1.69 1.33
N TRP A 59 13.48 -0.86 1.90
CA TRP A 59 12.15 -0.59 1.35
C TRP A 59 12.19 0.45 0.23
N GLY A 60 11.30 0.31 -0.75
CA GLY A 60 11.24 1.19 -1.91
C GLY A 60 10.90 0.49 -3.22
N VAL A 61 11.35 1.09 -4.32
CA VAL A 61 11.15 0.60 -5.68
C VAL A 61 12.15 -0.50 -6.02
N TYR A 62 11.64 -1.57 -6.61
CA TYR A 62 12.41 -2.71 -7.10
C TYR A 62 12.08 -2.94 -8.57
N SER A 63 13.04 -3.45 -9.35
CA SER A 63 12.75 -3.89 -10.72
C SER A 63 11.84 -5.12 -10.72
N TRP A 64 11.02 -5.27 -11.75
CA TRP A 64 10.15 -6.43 -12.01
C TRP A 64 10.53 -7.15 -13.30
N CYS A 65 9.96 -8.36 -13.50
CA CYS A 65 10.24 -9.30 -14.61
C CYS A 65 11.59 -10.02 -14.53
N SER A 66 11.99 -10.44 -13.33
CA SER A 66 13.32 -10.98 -12.99
C SER A 66 14.43 -9.95 -13.16
N TRP A 67 15.15 -9.71 -12.08
CA TRP A 67 16.24 -8.76 -12.13
C TRP A 67 17.35 -9.21 -13.10
N ASN A 68 17.74 -8.31 -14.00
CA ASN A 68 18.88 -8.48 -14.89
C ASN A 68 20.00 -7.53 -14.45
N PRO A 69 21.10 -8.02 -13.85
CA PRO A 69 22.17 -7.16 -13.34
C PRO A 69 22.93 -6.39 -14.43
N VAL A 70 22.85 -6.81 -15.69
CA VAL A 70 23.45 -6.07 -16.81
C VAL A 70 22.61 -4.84 -17.17
N LYS A 71 21.27 -4.97 -17.15
CA LYS A 71 20.35 -3.89 -17.54
C LYS A 71 20.02 -2.95 -16.38
N ASN A 72 19.86 -3.52 -15.19
CA ASN A 72 19.46 -2.82 -13.98
C ASN A 72 20.57 -3.01 -12.94
N ASN A 73 21.62 -2.19 -12.99
CA ASN A 73 22.68 -2.14 -11.99
C ASN A 73 22.67 -0.77 -11.30
N ARG A 74 23.49 -0.60 -10.27
CA ARG A 74 23.61 0.65 -9.53
C ARG A 74 23.95 1.84 -10.43
N LYS A 75 24.72 1.63 -11.51
CA LYS A 75 25.07 2.67 -12.49
C LYS A 75 23.87 3.09 -13.34
N ASN A 76 23.13 2.14 -13.89
CA ASN A 76 22.04 2.40 -14.85
C ASN A 76 20.68 2.65 -14.18
N ALA A 77 20.45 2.09 -13.00
CA ALA A 77 19.23 2.20 -12.22
C ALA A 77 19.56 2.63 -10.77
N PRO A 78 20.14 3.82 -10.56
CA PRO A 78 20.66 4.23 -9.26
C PRO A 78 19.55 4.43 -8.20
N LEU A 79 18.32 4.67 -8.63
CA LEU A 79 17.19 5.02 -7.76
C LEU A 79 16.44 3.81 -7.18
N ILE A 80 16.71 2.58 -7.64
CA ILE A 80 16.04 1.39 -7.10
C ILE A 80 16.85 0.75 -5.98
N LYS A 81 16.17 -0.10 -5.20
CA LYS A 81 16.72 -0.85 -4.07
C LYS A 81 17.17 -2.26 -4.45
N GLY A 82 16.68 -2.78 -5.58
CA GLY A 82 17.09 -4.07 -6.14
C GLY A 82 16.01 -4.69 -7.01
N GLY A 83 15.92 -6.02 -7.02
CA GLY A 83 14.90 -6.76 -7.77
C GLY A 83 14.79 -8.23 -7.33
N PRO A 84 13.70 -8.93 -7.69
CA PRO A 84 13.54 -10.33 -7.30
C PRO A 84 14.46 -11.25 -8.09
N ILE A 85 14.95 -12.28 -7.41
CA ILE A 85 15.50 -13.47 -8.04
C ILE A 85 14.37 -14.49 -8.18
N ILE A 86 13.83 -14.58 -9.40
CA ILE A 86 12.75 -15.51 -9.73
C ILE A 86 13.38 -16.72 -10.42
N MET A 87 13.27 -17.88 -9.79
CA MET A 87 13.73 -19.15 -10.34
C MET A 87 12.55 -19.91 -10.93
N ARG A 88 12.80 -20.69 -11.98
CA ARG A 88 11.79 -21.57 -12.58
C ARG A 88 12.09 -23.00 -12.18
N TRP A 89 11.08 -23.73 -11.70
CA TRP A 89 11.29 -25.09 -11.21
C TRP A 89 11.88 -26.00 -12.30
N ASP A 90 11.37 -25.95 -13.53
CA ASP A 90 11.87 -26.73 -14.68
C ASP A 90 13.34 -26.48 -15.06
N LYS A 91 13.92 -25.34 -14.68
CA LYS A 91 15.34 -25.04 -14.88
C LYS A 91 16.16 -25.29 -13.64
N LEU A 92 15.57 -25.11 -12.47
CA LEU A 92 16.23 -25.28 -11.19
C LEU A 92 16.43 -26.77 -10.84
N GLU A 93 15.50 -27.63 -11.23
CA GLU A 93 15.54 -29.08 -11.00
C GLU A 93 15.30 -29.83 -12.33
N PRO A 94 16.28 -29.84 -13.26
CA PRO A 94 16.13 -30.49 -14.56
C PRO A 94 15.94 -32.01 -14.46
N GLN A 95 16.45 -32.62 -13.39
CA GLN A 95 16.30 -34.04 -13.06
C GLN A 95 15.87 -34.16 -11.59
N PRO A 96 15.12 -35.22 -11.21
CA PRO A 96 14.64 -35.38 -9.84
C PRO A 96 15.78 -35.31 -8.82
N GLY A 97 15.74 -34.35 -7.89
CA GLY A 97 16.71 -34.18 -6.81
C GLY A 97 18.04 -33.51 -7.21
N ARG A 98 18.23 -33.18 -8.49
CA ARG A 98 19.42 -32.48 -8.98
C ARG A 98 19.14 -30.98 -9.11
N TYR A 99 19.57 -30.20 -8.13
CA TYR A 99 19.31 -28.76 -8.07
C TYR A 99 20.47 -27.92 -8.61
N LEU A 100 20.16 -26.87 -9.37
CA LEU A 100 21.13 -25.94 -9.97
C LEU A 100 21.15 -24.58 -9.24
N PHE A 101 21.16 -24.57 -7.90
CA PHE A 101 21.06 -23.35 -7.11
C PHE A 101 22.21 -22.37 -7.34
N ASP A 102 23.46 -22.84 -7.48
CA ASP A 102 24.60 -21.94 -7.75
C ASP A 102 24.39 -21.10 -9.01
N GLN A 103 23.96 -21.76 -10.10
CA GLN A 103 23.74 -21.14 -11.39
C GLN A 103 22.59 -20.12 -11.37
N PHE A 104 21.49 -20.44 -10.68
CA PHE A 104 20.28 -19.62 -10.73
C PHE A 104 20.14 -18.62 -9.57
N LEU A 105 20.81 -18.85 -8.44
CA LEU A 105 20.73 -18.04 -7.24
C LEU A 105 22.08 -17.40 -6.85
N LYS A 106 23.15 -18.18 -6.63
CA LYS A 106 24.43 -17.64 -6.11
C LYS A 106 25.01 -16.55 -7.00
N ALA A 107 25.09 -16.79 -8.30
CA ALA A 107 25.60 -15.79 -9.26
C ALA A 107 24.80 -14.47 -9.22
N ARG A 108 23.48 -14.54 -9.02
CA ARG A 108 22.63 -13.35 -8.89
C ARG A 108 22.80 -12.67 -7.54
N LEU A 109 22.99 -13.42 -6.46
CA LEU A 109 23.30 -12.84 -5.15
C LEU A 109 24.65 -12.12 -5.16
N GLN A 110 25.65 -12.67 -5.86
CA GLN A 110 26.93 -11.97 -6.04
C GLN A 110 26.73 -10.62 -6.73
N ALA A 111 25.98 -10.61 -7.83
CA ALA A 111 25.63 -9.35 -8.47
C ALA A 111 24.88 -8.39 -7.52
N ALA A 112 24.05 -8.90 -6.61
CA ALA A 112 23.33 -8.05 -5.65
C ALA A 112 24.29 -7.41 -4.66
N VAL A 113 25.32 -8.14 -4.23
CA VAL A 113 26.43 -7.59 -3.44
C VAL A 113 27.14 -6.48 -4.21
N ASP A 114 27.55 -6.75 -5.45
CA ASP A 114 28.33 -5.81 -6.28
C ASP A 114 27.58 -4.51 -6.57
N ASN A 115 26.24 -4.57 -6.60
CA ASN A 115 25.37 -3.41 -6.84
C ASN A 115 24.84 -2.74 -5.57
N ASN A 116 25.20 -3.28 -4.40
CA ASN A 116 24.59 -2.95 -3.13
C ASN A 116 23.05 -2.97 -3.20
N PHE A 117 22.50 -4.02 -3.79
CA PHE A 117 21.06 -4.24 -3.89
C PHE A 117 20.60 -5.30 -2.89
N TYR A 118 19.35 -5.19 -2.48
CA TYR A 118 18.64 -6.28 -1.80
C TYR A 118 17.77 -7.04 -2.81
N THR A 119 17.30 -8.20 -2.38
CA THR A 119 16.44 -9.06 -3.18
C THR A 119 15.41 -9.78 -2.33
N PHE A 120 14.44 -10.36 -2.99
CA PHE A 120 13.62 -11.43 -2.45
C PHE A 120 13.60 -12.56 -3.47
N VAL A 121 13.44 -13.77 -2.96
CA VAL A 121 13.58 -14.99 -3.75
C VAL A 121 12.22 -15.67 -3.88
N MET A 122 11.98 -16.29 -5.04
CA MET A 122 10.82 -17.14 -5.24
C MET A 122 11.09 -18.19 -6.31
N ILE A 123 10.37 -19.30 -6.24
CA ILE A 123 10.38 -20.33 -7.28
C ILE A 123 9.01 -20.36 -7.95
N TRP A 124 8.95 -20.03 -9.24
CA TRP A 124 7.77 -20.28 -10.05
C TRP A 124 7.64 -21.76 -10.35
N ILE A 125 6.69 -22.39 -9.67
CA ILE A 125 6.40 -23.82 -9.79
C ILE A 125 5.58 -24.14 -11.05
N SER A 126 4.75 -23.20 -11.51
CA SER A 126 3.79 -23.42 -12.59
C SER A 126 3.53 -22.12 -13.37
N PRO A 127 3.40 -22.15 -14.72
CA PRO A 127 3.42 -23.31 -15.62
C PRO A 127 4.83 -23.84 -15.93
N ARG A 128 5.80 -23.57 -15.04
CA ARG A 128 7.21 -23.93 -15.17
C ARG A 128 7.55 -25.20 -14.39
N THR A 129 6.64 -26.18 -14.40
CA THR A 129 6.85 -27.47 -13.74
C THR A 129 7.77 -28.34 -14.60
N PRO A 130 8.80 -29.01 -14.03
CA PRO A 130 9.67 -29.90 -14.78
C PRO A 130 8.88 -31.02 -15.48
N GLN A 131 9.35 -31.43 -16.66
CA GLN A 131 8.68 -32.46 -17.45
C GLN A 131 8.66 -33.83 -16.73
N TRP A 132 9.73 -34.18 -16.01
CA TRP A 132 9.84 -35.42 -15.24
C TRP A 132 8.77 -35.56 -14.15
N VAL A 133 8.21 -34.45 -13.65
CA VAL A 133 7.11 -34.49 -12.66
C VAL A 133 5.87 -35.13 -13.28
N PHE A 134 5.57 -34.80 -14.54
CA PHE A 134 4.44 -35.40 -15.27
C PHE A 134 4.73 -36.86 -15.63
N GLU A 135 5.96 -37.17 -16.05
CA GLU A 135 6.40 -38.54 -16.36
C GLU A 135 6.36 -39.45 -15.13
N SER A 136 6.50 -38.87 -13.94
CA SER A 136 6.33 -39.54 -12.65
C SER A 136 4.86 -39.77 -12.26
N GLY A 137 3.91 -39.50 -13.16
CA GLY A 137 2.48 -39.76 -12.98
C GLY A 137 1.67 -38.60 -12.41
N VAL A 138 2.22 -37.39 -12.30
CA VAL A 138 1.42 -36.19 -11.95
C VAL A 138 0.58 -35.78 -13.17
N PRO A 139 -0.75 -35.64 -13.04
CA PRO A 139 -1.58 -35.25 -14.18
C PRO A 139 -1.24 -33.87 -14.74
N LYS A 140 -1.15 -33.78 -16.07
CA LYS A 140 -0.96 -32.53 -16.81
C LYS A 140 -2.31 -31.92 -17.19
N VAL A 141 -2.70 -30.86 -16.48
CA VAL A 141 -3.98 -30.17 -16.62
C VAL A 141 -3.88 -29.09 -17.69
N ARG A 142 -4.64 -29.26 -18.77
CA ARG A 142 -4.83 -28.22 -19.80
C ARG A 142 -6.01 -27.32 -19.43
N THR A 143 -5.88 -26.03 -19.71
CA THR A 143 -6.91 -25.04 -19.41
C THR A 143 -7.37 -24.28 -20.65
N THR A 144 -8.52 -23.63 -20.55
CA THR A 144 -8.98 -22.65 -21.54
C THR A 144 -7.94 -21.54 -21.72
N LYS A 145 -7.81 -21.03 -22.94
CA LYS A 145 -6.94 -19.89 -23.26
C LYS A 145 -7.29 -18.67 -22.40
N THR A 146 -6.26 -17.94 -21.98
CA THR A 146 -6.40 -16.68 -21.23
C THR A 146 -5.48 -15.62 -21.83
N MET A 147 -5.76 -14.35 -21.53
CA MET A 147 -4.87 -13.26 -21.89
C MET A 147 -3.88 -12.98 -20.75
N THR A 148 -2.63 -12.74 -21.11
CA THR A 148 -1.62 -12.18 -20.21
C THR A 148 -1.92 -10.70 -19.90
N PRO A 149 -1.35 -10.13 -18.83
CA PRO A 149 -1.42 -8.69 -18.56
C PRO A 149 -0.99 -7.83 -19.74
N THR A 150 -0.02 -8.31 -20.54
CA THR A 150 0.47 -7.64 -21.76
C THR A 150 -0.37 -7.93 -23.01
N ARG A 151 -1.60 -8.42 -22.86
CA ARG A 151 -2.54 -8.70 -23.97
C ARG A 151 -2.03 -9.69 -25.01
N LYS A 152 -1.23 -10.67 -24.59
CA LYS A 152 -0.88 -11.85 -25.40
C LYS A 152 -1.71 -13.05 -24.97
N GLU A 153 -2.20 -13.84 -25.91
CA GLU A 153 -2.84 -15.11 -25.62
C GLU A 153 -1.83 -16.05 -24.94
N ARG A 154 -2.32 -16.79 -23.94
CA ARG A 154 -1.56 -17.81 -23.22
C ARG A 154 -2.43 -19.05 -23.09
N ASN A 155 -1.88 -20.17 -23.55
CA ASN A 155 -2.24 -21.50 -23.11
C ASN A 155 -1.24 -21.96 -22.04
N GLY A 156 -1.71 -22.73 -21.06
CA GLY A 156 -0.86 -23.26 -20.00
C GLY A 156 -1.19 -24.71 -19.77
N ALA A 157 -0.15 -25.51 -19.54
CA ALA A 157 -0.27 -26.79 -18.89
C ALA A 157 0.18 -26.62 -17.44
N PHE A 158 -0.61 -27.15 -16.52
CA PHE A 158 -0.40 -27.04 -15.08
C PHE A 158 -0.34 -28.45 -14.49
N PRO A 159 0.38 -28.67 -13.38
CA PRO A 159 0.23 -29.89 -12.60
C PRO A 159 -1.15 -29.90 -11.93
N TYR A 160 -1.72 -31.08 -11.70
CA TYR A 160 -2.81 -31.21 -10.75
C TYR A 160 -2.26 -31.02 -9.34
N TYR A 161 -2.52 -29.84 -8.76
CA TYR A 161 -1.89 -29.39 -7.51
C TYR A 161 -2.19 -30.27 -6.29
N LEU A 162 -3.32 -30.97 -6.29
CA LEU A 162 -3.72 -31.83 -5.17
C LEU A 162 -3.14 -33.25 -5.28
N GLU A 163 -2.39 -33.55 -6.34
CA GLU A 163 -1.78 -34.87 -6.48
C GLU A 163 -0.69 -35.08 -5.42
N LYS A 164 -0.75 -36.19 -4.67
CA LYS A 164 0.17 -36.47 -3.57
C LYS A 164 1.64 -36.50 -4.02
N ARG A 165 1.91 -37.02 -5.23
CA ARG A 165 3.27 -37.01 -5.79
C ARG A 165 3.76 -35.59 -6.05
N PHE A 166 2.91 -34.72 -6.60
CA PHE A 166 3.24 -33.33 -6.85
C PHE A 166 3.58 -32.59 -5.55
N ILE A 167 2.74 -32.72 -4.52
CA ILE A 167 2.96 -32.10 -3.21
C ILE A 167 4.29 -32.57 -2.61
N ARG A 168 4.58 -33.88 -2.68
CA ARG A 168 5.85 -34.45 -2.20
C ARG A 168 7.07 -33.85 -2.90
N TYR A 169 7.04 -33.75 -4.23
CA TYR A 169 8.15 -33.17 -4.99
C TYR A 169 8.32 -31.67 -4.72
N LEU A 170 7.21 -30.95 -4.56
CA LEU A 170 7.25 -29.54 -4.20
C LEU A 170 7.83 -29.32 -2.80
N HIS A 171 7.44 -30.14 -1.81
CA HIS A 171 7.99 -30.03 -0.46
C HIS A 171 9.49 -30.34 -0.45
N ARG A 172 9.93 -31.41 -1.15
CA ARG A 172 11.35 -31.72 -1.31
C ARG A 172 12.15 -30.55 -1.91
N LEU A 173 11.59 -29.89 -2.93
CA LEU A 173 12.21 -28.69 -3.51
C LEU A 173 12.33 -27.55 -2.49
N ILE A 174 11.28 -27.31 -1.70
CA ILE A 174 11.27 -26.24 -0.67
C ILE A 174 12.29 -26.54 0.43
N ASP A 175 12.40 -27.78 0.88
CA ASP A 175 13.38 -28.21 1.89
C ASP A 175 14.82 -28.00 1.36
N ALA A 176 15.12 -28.53 0.16
CA ALA A 176 16.43 -28.34 -0.47
C ALA A 176 16.76 -26.86 -0.70
N PHE A 177 15.76 -26.02 -0.99
CA PHE A 177 15.93 -24.59 -1.16
C PHE A 177 16.23 -23.87 0.16
N GLY A 178 15.53 -24.23 1.23
CA GLY A 178 15.82 -23.73 2.58
C GLY A 178 17.22 -24.10 3.04
N ASP A 179 17.60 -25.37 2.88
CA ASP A 179 18.93 -25.88 3.22
C ASP A 179 20.03 -25.15 2.45
N TYR A 180 19.82 -24.94 1.15
CA TYR A 180 20.77 -24.19 0.34
C TYR A 180 20.93 -22.74 0.85
N ILE A 181 19.84 -22.02 1.12
CA ILE A 181 19.92 -20.63 1.62
C ILE A 181 20.56 -20.58 3.01
N ARG A 182 20.26 -21.53 3.89
CA ARG A 182 20.83 -21.59 5.24
C ARG A 182 22.35 -21.70 5.19
N ASN A 183 22.89 -22.46 4.24
CA ASN A 183 24.31 -22.70 4.05
C ASN A 183 25.01 -21.68 3.11
N LEU A 184 24.30 -20.64 2.66
CA LEU A 184 24.93 -19.56 1.89
C LEU A 184 25.92 -18.77 2.77
N PRO A 185 27.01 -18.26 2.16
CA PRO A 185 27.86 -17.27 2.80
C PRO A 185 27.05 -16.08 3.36
N PRO A 186 27.34 -15.59 4.59
CA PRO A 186 26.54 -14.56 5.26
C PRO A 186 26.33 -13.28 4.43
N GLU A 187 27.32 -12.88 3.64
CA GLU A 187 27.31 -11.70 2.78
C GLU A 187 26.34 -11.81 1.60
N LEU A 188 26.11 -13.03 1.09
CA LEU A 188 25.08 -13.30 0.09
C LEU A 188 23.71 -13.41 0.76
N ARG A 189 23.64 -14.13 1.88
CA ARG A 189 22.39 -14.40 2.61
C ARG A 189 21.73 -13.10 3.10
N LYS A 190 22.51 -12.14 3.60
CA LYS A 190 21.99 -10.82 4.06
C LYS A 190 21.35 -9.97 2.95
N ARG A 191 21.55 -10.31 1.67
CA ARG A 191 20.87 -9.62 0.55
C ARG A 191 19.43 -10.10 0.38
N ILE A 192 19.06 -11.26 0.91
CA ILE A 192 17.71 -11.82 0.81
C ILE A 192 16.85 -11.28 1.96
N LEU A 193 15.83 -10.49 1.64
CA LEU A 193 14.92 -9.91 2.62
C LEU A 193 13.87 -10.92 3.08
N PHE A 194 13.30 -11.68 2.13
CA PHE A 194 12.25 -12.64 2.38
C PHE A 194 12.16 -13.65 1.22
N VAL A 195 11.45 -14.75 1.48
CA VAL A 195 11.01 -15.69 0.46
C VAL A 195 9.53 -15.47 0.16
N GLN A 196 9.18 -15.33 -1.12
CA GLN A 196 7.77 -15.32 -1.51
C GLN A 196 7.33 -16.75 -1.83
N SER A 197 6.31 -17.22 -1.12
CA SER A 197 5.57 -18.42 -1.49
C SER A 197 4.85 -18.16 -2.82
N ALA A 198 5.24 -18.92 -3.83
CA ALA A 198 4.69 -18.86 -5.18
C ALA A 198 3.96 -20.17 -5.50
N GLU A 199 3.07 -20.59 -4.59
CA GLU A 199 2.40 -21.89 -4.57
C GLU A 199 1.35 -22.11 -5.67
N GLY A 200 0.98 -21.04 -6.38
CA GLY A 200 0.07 -21.07 -7.52
C GLY A 200 0.75 -20.77 -8.86
N SER A 201 -0.05 -20.36 -9.86
CA SER A 201 0.51 -19.98 -11.17
C SER A 201 1.28 -18.67 -11.06
N THR A 202 2.56 -18.67 -11.44
CA THR A 202 3.43 -17.48 -11.48
C THR A 202 3.47 -16.67 -10.17
N GLY A 203 3.21 -17.32 -9.04
CA GLY A 203 3.12 -16.66 -7.72
C GLY A 203 1.81 -15.92 -7.46
N ASP A 204 0.76 -16.18 -8.25
CA ASP A 204 -0.60 -15.74 -7.98
C ASP A 204 -1.29 -16.68 -7.00
N GLY A 205 -2.29 -16.19 -6.24
CA GLY A 205 -2.93 -17.01 -5.21
C GLY A 205 -3.86 -18.09 -5.75
N TRP A 206 -3.91 -18.34 -7.07
CA TRP A 206 -4.70 -19.43 -7.67
C TRP A 206 -3.84 -20.32 -8.58
N GLY A 207 -4.16 -21.62 -8.58
CA GLY A 207 -3.36 -22.63 -9.27
C GLY A 207 -3.39 -22.54 -10.80
N TYR A 208 -4.56 -22.32 -11.40
CA TYR A 208 -4.70 -22.33 -12.86
C TYR A 208 -4.89 -20.95 -13.46
N LYS A 209 -4.54 -20.83 -14.75
CA LYS A 209 -4.96 -19.71 -15.61
C LYS A 209 -5.99 -20.22 -16.60
N GLY A 210 -7.24 -19.81 -16.41
CA GLY A 210 -8.39 -20.35 -17.14
C GLY A 210 -9.07 -21.50 -16.40
N LYS A 211 -10.07 -22.11 -17.04
CA LYS A 211 -10.79 -23.27 -16.50
C LYS A 211 -10.14 -24.56 -17.00
N PRO A 212 -9.97 -25.60 -16.17
CA PRO A 212 -9.57 -26.93 -16.64
C PRO A 212 -10.49 -27.44 -17.76
N LEU A 213 -9.92 -28.04 -18.79
CA LEU A 213 -10.69 -28.66 -19.88
C LEU A 213 -11.32 -29.99 -19.43
N ASP A 214 -10.60 -30.76 -18.61
CA ASP A 214 -11.13 -31.94 -17.92
C ASP A 214 -11.64 -31.52 -16.52
N LYS A 215 -12.93 -31.75 -16.28
CA LYS A 215 -13.64 -31.34 -15.06
C LYS A 215 -13.12 -32.03 -13.80
N ARG A 216 -12.48 -33.20 -13.91
CA ARG A 216 -11.91 -33.91 -12.75
C ARG A 216 -10.78 -33.14 -12.07
N TYR A 217 -10.16 -32.19 -12.77
CA TYR A 217 -9.10 -31.35 -12.23
C TYR A 217 -9.59 -30.01 -11.69
N ILE A 218 -10.90 -29.79 -11.58
CA ILE A 218 -11.46 -28.62 -10.91
C ILE A 218 -11.13 -28.70 -9.41
N ILE A 219 -10.55 -27.64 -8.88
CA ILE A 219 -10.16 -27.53 -7.46
C ILE A 219 -11.15 -26.59 -6.77
N THR A 220 -11.73 -27.04 -5.66
CA THR A 220 -12.62 -26.21 -4.82
C THR A 220 -11.81 -25.17 -4.04
N ARG A 221 -12.46 -24.10 -3.58
CA ARG A 221 -11.80 -23.10 -2.72
C ARG A 221 -11.22 -23.72 -1.46
N GLU A 222 -11.96 -24.65 -0.85
CA GLU A 222 -11.54 -25.34 0.36
C GLU A 222 -10.30 -26.24 0.11
N ALA A 223 -10.34 -27.08 -0.92
CA ALA A 223 -9.20 -27.94 -1.22
C ALA A 223 -7.95 -27.12 -1.62
N TRP A 224 -8.15 -26.00 -2.32
CA TRP A 224 -7.08 -25.07 -2.65
C TRP A 224 -6.46 -24.44 -1.40
N ARG A 225 -7.28 -23.96 -0.46
CA ARG A 225 -6.84 -23.44 0.83
C ARG A 225 -5.98 -24.45 1.58
N GLN A 226 -6.45 -25.69 1.72
CA GLN A 226 -5.72 -26.73 2.44
C GLN A 226 -4.35 -27.02 1.80
N TYR A 227 -4.30 -27.09 0.46
CA TYR A 227 -3.04 -27.20 -0.27
C TYR A 227 -2.09 -26.02 0.03
N ARG A 228 -2.58 -24.77 -0.03
CA ARG A 228 -1.75 -23.59 0.24
C ARG A 228 -1.19 -23.59 1.65
N ILE A 229 -2.02 -23.89 2.65
CA ILE A 229 -1.58 -24.00 4.05
C ILE A 229 -0.51 -25.09 4.21
N GLY A 230 -0.68 -26.24 3.53
CA GLY A 230 0.33 -27.30 3.49
C GLY A 230 1.68 -26.83 2.93
N VAL A 231 1.65 -26.07 1.84
CA VAL A 231 2.86 -25.47 1.25
C VAL A 231 3.47 -24.42 2.19
N TRP A 232 2.67 -23.60 2.85
CA TRP A 232 3.16 -22.62 3.82
C TRP A 232 3.84 -23.28 5.02
N ASN A 233 3.32 -24.42 5.50
CA ASN A 233 4.00 -25.23 6.52
C ASN A 233 5.38 -25.71 6.02
N ALA A 234 5.49 -26.16 4.77
CA ALA A 234 6.79 -26.54 4.19
C ALA A 234 7.77 -25.37 4.15
N TYR A 235 7.32 -24.18 3.73
CA TYR A 235 8.17 -22.97 3.79
C TYR A 235 8.56 -22.61 5.23
N ARG A 236 7.65 -22.70 6.20
CA ARG A 236 7.99 -22.43 7.60
C ARG A 236 9.06 -23.39 8.12
N ASN A 237 8.94 -24.67 7.84
CA ASN A 237 9.94 -25.67 8.23
C ASN A 237 11.30 -25.40 7.60
N ALA A 238 11.32 -24.99 6.33
CA ALA A 238 12.55 -24.71 5.59
C ALA A 238 13.23 -23.38 6.01
N PHE A 239 12.45 -22.35 6.39
CA PHE A 239 12.93 -20.97 6.54
C PHE A 239 12.79 -20.36 7.93
N GLN A 240 12.14 -21.05 8.88
CA GLN A 240 11.89 -20.56 10.24
C GLN A 240 12.22 -21.67 11.25
N SER A 241 13.47 -22.13 11.23
CA SER A 241 14.01 -23.15 12.15
C SER A 241 14.89 -22.52 13.23
N ASP A 242 15.25 -23.29 14.26
CA ASP A 242 16.17 -22.81 15.29
C ASP A 242 17.48 -22.32 14.66
N GLY A 243 17.92 -21.12 15.04
CA GLY A 243 19.12 -20.47 14.49
C GLY A 243 19.01 -19.93 13.06
N PHE A 244 17.88 -20.09 12.37
CA PHE A 244 17.68 -19.55 11.02
C PHE A 244 16.25 -19.05 10.76
N PHE A 245 16.14 -17.75 10.49
CA PHE A 245 14.86 -17.10 10.22
C PHE A 245 14.92 -16.24 8.96
N LEU A 246 14.04 -16.54 8.00
CA LEU A 246 13.74 -15.71 6.84
C LEU A 246 12.22 -15.47 6.75
N PRO A 247 11.75 -14.21 6.70
CA PRO A 247 10.33 -13.92 6.56
C PRO A 247 9.71 -14.55 5.29
N ILE A 248 8.45 -14.95 5.40
CA ILE A 248 7.67 -15.52 4.28
C ILE A 248 6.62 -14.51 3.85
N LEU A 249 6.52 -14.30 2.53
CA LEU A 249 5.47 -13.50 1.92
C LEU A 249 4.50 -14.38 1.13
N VAL A 250 3.20 -14.21 1.35
CA VAL A 250 2.15 -14.94 0.64
C VAL A 250 1.30 -13.99 -0.22
N ASN A 251 0.60 -14.52 -1.22
CA ASN A 251 -0.32 -13.72 -2.01
C ASN A 251 -1.66 -13.51 -1.30
N ASN A 252 -2.12 -12.26 -1.26
CA ASN A 252 -3.35 -11.84 -0.58
C ASN A 252 -4.63 -12.13 -1.38
N ASP A 253 -4.53 -12.19 -2.71
CA ASP A 253 -5.69 -12.23 -3.62
C ASP A 253 -6.63 -13.44 -3.43
N ALA A 254 -6.13 -14.53 -2.83
CA ALA A 254 -6.89 -15.72 -2.52
C ALA A 254 -7.07 -15.98 -1.02
N ASN A 255 -6.69 -15.04 -0.15
CA ASN A 255 -6.87 -15.19 1.29
C ASN A 255 -8.29 -14.83 1.72
N SER A 256 -8.81 -15.59 2.67
CA SER A 256 -10.01 -15.33 3.46
C SER A 256 -9.65 -15.36 4.95
N GLU A 257 -10.66 -15.32 5.83
CA GLU A 257 -10.46 -15.33 7.28
C GLU A 257 -9.62 -16.55 7.73
N VAL A 258 -9.87 -17.73 7.18
CA VAL A 258 -9.11 -18.94 7.57
C VAL A 258 -7.62 -18.82 7.25
N GLU A 259 -7.25 -18.29 6.08
CA GLU A 259 -5.86 -18.04 5.73
C GLU A 259 -5.25 -16.96 6.63
N TYR A 260 -5.98 -15.88 6.93
CA TYR A 260 -5.51 -14.84 7.84
C TYR A 260 -5.30 -15.36 9.26
N ASP A 261 -6.21 -16.17 9.79
CA ASP A 261 -6.11 -16.80 11.10
C ASP A 261 -4.89 -17.74 11.16
N TYR A 262 -4.65 -18.50 10.10
CA TYR A 262 -3.42 -19.30 9.99
C TYR A 262 -2.17 -18.41 10.07
N LEU A 263 -2.10 -17.33 9.29
CA LEU A 263 -0.94 -16.42 9.29
C LEU A 263 -0.75 -15.80 10.68
N LEU A 264 -1.82 -15.32 11.31
CA LEU A 264 -1.83 -14.76 12.66
C LEU A 264 -1.44 -15.79 13.71
N LYS A 265 -1.78 -17.08 13.55
CA LYS A 265 -1.40 -18.10 14.51
C LYS A 265 0.06 -18.53 14.38
N HIS A 266 0.58 -18.58 13.15
CA HIS A 266 1.80 -19.34 12.85
C HIS A 266 3.00 -18.50 12.43
N MET A 267 2.84 -17.23 12.07
CA MET A 267 3.94 -16.38 11.61
C MET A 267 4.22 -15.24 12.60
N GLY A 268 5.51 -14.98 12.89
CA GLY A 268 5.95 -13.84 13.71
C GLY A 268 6.14 -12.55 12.91
N ILE A 269 6.44 -12.68 11.61
CA ILE A 269 6.48 -11.58 10.64
C ILE A 269 5.68 -12.02 9.42
N ILE A 270 4.68 -11.22 9.03
CA ILE A 270 3.71 -11.55 7.98
C ILE A 270 3.92 -10.65 6.77
N GLY A 271 4.26 -11.27 5.64
CA GLY A 271 4.37 -10.59 4.35
C GLY A 271 3.15 -10.82 3.46
N LEU A 272 2.58 -9.76 2.89
CA LEU A 272 1.49 -9.87 1.90
C LEU A 272 1.83 -9.21 0.55
N LYS A 273 1.57 -9.94 -0.55
CA LYS A 273 1.52 -9.34 -1.91
C LYS A 273 0.13 -8.76 -2.16
N ASN A 274 0.06 -7.49 -2.59
CA ASN A 274 -1.18 -6.88 -3.07
C ASN A 274 -0.94 -6.09 -4.37
N GLY A 275 -1.19 -6.73 -5.51
CA GLY A 275 -0.97 -6.09 -6.82
C GLY A 275 -1.89 -4.89 -7.07
N MET A 276 -3.11 -4.88 -6.54
CA MET A 276 -4.07 -3.80 -6.85
C MET A 276 -3.63 -2.42 -6.35
N PHE A 277 -2.76 -2.37 -5.34
CA PHE A 277 -2.15 -1.12 -4.85
C PHE A 277 -0.99 -0.61 -5.73
N SER A 278 -0.49 -1.42 -6.68
CA SER A 278 0.65 -1.09 -7.53
C SER A 278 0.34 -0.95 -9.02
N HIS A 279 -0.85 -1.35 -9.49
CA HIS A 279 -1.20 -1.31 -10.92
C HIS A 279 -1.62 0.06 -11.47
N GLY A 280 -1.76 1.07 -10.62
CA GLY A 280 -2.31 2.37 -10.99
C GLY A 280 -3.13 2.98 -9.88
N TYR A 281 -3.84 4.06 -10.19
CA TYR A 281 -4.81 4.72 -9.31
C TYR A 281 -6.23 4.64 -9.89
N HIS A 282 -7.23 5.00 -9.08
CA HIS A 282 -8.67 4.89 -9.41
C HIS A 282 -9.10 3.46 -9.78
N ILE A 283 -8.48 2.48 -9.14
CA ILE A 283 -8.80 1.07 -9.34
C ILE A 283 -10.09 0.72 -8.59
N SER A 284 -11.01 0.00 -9.24
CA SER A 284 -12.28 -0.37 -8.61
C SER A 284 -12.09 -1.16 -7.30
N ASP A 285 -13.06 -0.99 -6.40
CA ASP A 285 -13.20 -1.69 -5.12
C ASP A 285 -12.03 -1.42 -4.14
N THR A 286 -11.35 -0.29 -4.28
CA THR A 286 -10.21 0.11 -3.45
C THR A 286 -10.59 0.38 -1.99
N GLN A 287 -11.73 1.00 -1.71
CA GLN A 287 -12.17 1.26 -0.33
C GLN A 287 -12.23 -0.03 0.49
N SER A 288 -13.07 -0.99 0.08
CA SER A 288 -13.19 -2.28 0.78
C SER A 288 -11.86 -3.05 0.83
N ARG A 289 -10.99 -2.90 -0.17
CA ARG A 289 -9.68 -3.54 -0.20
C ARG A 289 -8.74 -2.94 0.85
N LEU A 290 -8.72 -1.63 0.96
CA LEU A 290 -7.89 -0.90 1.92
C LEU A 290 -8.40 -1.10 3.36
N GLU A 291 -9.72 -1.12 3.57
CA GLU A 291 -10.32 -1.45 4.87
C GLU A 291 -9.91 -2.84 5.36
N ARG A 292 -10.05 -3.88 4.52
CA ARG A 292 -9.62 -5.23 4.88
C ARG A 292 -8.12 -5.32 5.14
N TRP A 293 -7.33 -4.63 4.32
CA TRP A 293 -5.88 -4.55 4.47
C TRP A 293 -5.46 -3.92 5.80
N ASN A 294 -6.04 -2.77 6.14
CA ASN A 294 -5.73 -2.05 7.38
C ASN A 294 -6.22 -2.82 8.61
N ARG A 295 -7.41 -3.43 8.56
CA ARG A 295 -7.92 -4.29 9.63
C ARG A 295 -6.97 -5.44 9.93
N PHE A 296 -6.53 -6.16 8.89
CA PHE A 296 -5.59 -7.26 9.07
C PHE A 296 -4.26 -6.76 9.62
N LYS A 297 -3.68 -5.68 9.04
CA LYS A 297 -2.44 -5.08 9.54
C LYS A 297 -2.55 -4.70 11.02
N GLN A 298 -3.66 -4.10 11.45
CA GLN A 298 -3.90 -3.76 12.86
C GLN A 298 -3.93 -5.00 13.76
N GLN A 299 -4.57 -6.09 13.33
CA GLN A 299 -4.55 -7.36 14.07
C GLN A 299 -3.13 -7.92 14.23
N VAL A 300 -2.30 -7.84 13.18
CA VAL A 300 -0.88 -8.26 13.25
C VAL A 300 -0.12 -7.43 14.28
N LEU A 301 -0.23 -6.10 14.21
CA LEU A 301 0.49 -5.18 15.11
C LEU A 301 0.01 -5.32 16.56
N ALA A 302 -1.28 -5.52 16.79
CA ALA A 302 -1.85 -5.72 18.13
C ALA A 302 -1.32 -6.99 18.83
N GLN A 303 -0.86 -7.99 18.07
CA GLN A 303 -0.18 -9.18 18.60
C GLN A 303 1.33 -9.00 18.76
N GLY A 304 1.87 -7.79 18.56
CA GLY A 304 3.30 -7.50 18.64
C GLY A 304 4.13 -8.12 17.49
N LYS A 305 3.48 -8.46 16.38
CA LYS A 305 4.08 -9.13 15.22
C LYS A 305 4.50 -8.12 14.14
N GLY A 306 5.47 -8.50 13.32
CA GLY A 306 5.91 -7.68 12.19
C GLY A 306 4.99 -7.82 10.98
N PHE A 307 4.82 -6.75 10.22
CA PHE A 307 4.08 -6.74 8.96
C PHE A 307 4.91 -6.06 7.88
N PHE A 308 4.92 -6.64 6.67
CA PHE A 308 5.47 -5.99 5.49
C PHE A 308 4.67 -6.36 4.23
N SER A 309 4.88 -5.60 3.17
CA SER A 309 4.04 -5.71 1.98
C SER A 309 4.78 -5.44 0.69
N ARG A 310 4.27 -6.02 -0.39
CA ARG A 310 4.72 -5.66 -1.73
C ARG A 310 3.59 -5.58 -2.74
N GLY A 311 3.78 -4.74 -3.75
CA GLY A 311 2.93 -4.66 -4.94
C GLY A 311 3.74 -4.95 -6.20
N GLU A 312 3.13 -5.67 -7.13
CA GLU A 312 3.67 -5.91 -8.48
C GLU A 312 2.91 -5.10 -9.52
N MET A 313 3.64 -4.35 -10.36
CA MET A 313 3.10 -3.70 -11.55
C MET A 313 3.52 -4.47 -12.81
N ASP A 314 2.55 -4.82 -13.65
CA ASP A 314 2.80 -5.61 -14.87
C ASP A 314 3.44 -4.75 -15.98
N GLY A 315 2.93 -3.54 -16.16
CA GLY A 315 3.31 -2.65 -17.26
C GLY A 315 2.16 -1.82 -17.82
N GLU A 316 1.11 -1.62 -17.02
CA GLU A 316 -0.07 -0.80 -17.36
C GLU A 316 0.36 0.55 -17.92
N TRP A 317 1.37 1.17 -17.28
CA TRP A 317 1.86 2.50 -17.62
C TRP A 317 2.20 2.67 -19.11
N LYS A 318 2.67 1.63 -19.81
CA LYS A 318 3.05 1.66 -21.23
C LYS A 318 2.03 1.03 -22.19
N ILE A 319 1.05 0.28 -21.70
CA ILE A 319 0.11 -0.47 -22.57
C ILE A 319 -1.34 0.05 -22.51
N CYS A 320 -1.75 0.64 -21.37
CA CYS A 320 -3.11 1.11 -21.17
C CYS A 320 -3.30 2.49 -21.79
N GLY A 321 -4.48 2.72 -22.39
CA GLY A 321 -4.69 3.95 -23.15
C GLY A 321 -4.68 5.20 -22.26
N TRP A 322 -5.18 5.11 -21.02
CA TRP A 322 -5.11 6.20 -20.04
C TRP A 322 -3.67 6.61 -19.70
N SER A 323 -2.79 5.64 -19.47
CA SER A 323 -1.43 5.91 -18.99
C SER A 323 -0.46 6.24 -20.10
N LYS A 324 -0.68 5.73 -21.32
CA LYS A 324 0.14 6.10 -22.50
C LYS A 324 0.04 7.57 -22.86
N LYS A 325 -1.06 8.25 -22.50
CA LYS A 325 -1.22 9.70 -22.74
C LYS A 325 -0.16 10.53 -22.00
N ASN A 326 0.19 10.12 -20.78
CA ASN A 326 1.28 10.71 -20.02
C ASN A 326 1.88 9.67 -19.05
N PRO A 327 2.89 8.89 -19.50
CA PRO A 327 3.51 7.83 -18.70
C PRO A 327 4.13 8.31 -17.39
N GLU A 328 4.72 9.51 -17.38
CA GLU A 328 5.37 10.09 -16.21
C GLU A 328 4.33 10.45 -15.14
N GLN A 329 3.23 11.09 -15.55
CA GLN A 329 2.08 11.36 -14.67
C GLN A 329 1.46 10.05 -14.14
N ALA A 330 1.26 9.07 -15.03
CA ALA A 330 0.65 7.80 -14.67
C ALA A 330 1.46 7.10 -13.58
N LEU A 331 2.79 7.02 -13.74
CA LEU A 331 3.65 6.38 -12.76
C LEU A 331 3.77 7.20 -11.47
N TYR A 332 3.85 8.52 -11.56
CA TYR A 332 3.89 9.42 -10.39
C TYR A 332 2.64 9.29 -9.51
N TRP A 333 1.44 9.35 -10.08
CA TRP A 333 0.21 9.16 -9.30
C TRP A 333 0.01 7.72 -8.82
N SER A 334 0.59 6.74 -9.51
CA SER A 334 0.65 5.36 -9.02
C SER A 334 1.55 5.25 -7.79
N ALA A 335 2.67 5.97 -7.76
CA ALA A 335 3.57 6.04 -6.61
C ALA A 335 2.89 6.67 -5.39
N ILE A 336 2.19 7.79 -5.58
CA ILE A 336 1.42 8.44 -4.51
C ILE A 336 0.34 7.50 -3.98
N PHE A 337 -0.40 6.83 -4.87
CA PHE A 337 -1.44 5.89 -4.48
C PHE A 337 -0.88 4.68 -3.72
N ALA A 338 0.19 4.07 -4.22
CA ALA A 338 0.87 2.95 -3.57
C ALA A 338 1.39 3.34 -2.18
N THR A 339 1.90 4.57 -2.05
CA THR A 339 2.37 5.14 -0.77
C THR A 339 1.20 5.34 0.20
N HIS A 340 0.09 5.90 -0.27
CA HIS A 340 -1.12 6.09 0.53
C HIS A 340 -1.70 4.75 1.03
N CYS A 341 -1.69 3.72 0.18
CA CYS A 341 -2.10 2.37 0.59
C CYS A 341 -1.09 1.65 1.51
N GLY A 342 0.07 2.26 1.77
CA GLY A 342 1.08 1.73 2.69
C GLY A 342 1.83 0.51 2.16
N LEU A 343 2.21 0.50 0.89
CA LEU A 343 3.13 -0.52 0.36
C LEU A 343 4.58 -0.27 0.81
N ASP A 344 5.31 -1.34 1.16
CA ASP A 344 6.75 -1.26 1.51
C ASP A 344 7.66 -1.47 0.31
N MET A 345 7.22 -2.30 -0.62
CA MET A 345 7.98 -2.60 -1.82
C MET A 345 7.08 -2.46 -3.05
N TRP A 346 7.51 -1.62 -4.00
CA TRP A 346 6.82 -1.46 -5.27
C TRP A 346 7.69 -1.97 -6.42
N ASN A 347 7.26 -3.08 -7.01
CA ASN A 347 7.95 -3.68 -8.14
C ASN A 347 7.41 -3.09 -9.44
N ILE A 348 8.26 -2.40 -10.19
CA ILE A 348 7.93 -1.81 -11.48
C ILE A 348 8.73 -2.45 -12.61
N PRO A 349 8.23 -2.52 -13.85
CA PRO A 349 8.96 -3.11 -14.97
C PRO A 349 10.38 -2.56 -15.11
N SER A 350 11.33 -3.45 -15.36
CA SER A 350 12.77 -3.17 -15.37
C SER A 350 13.17 -1.94 -16.19
N GLU A 351 12.51 -1.70 -17.33
CA GLU A 351 12.78 -0.55 -18.19
C GLU A 351 12.38 0.81 -17.56
N ALA A 352 11.42 0.82 -16.63
CA ALA A 352 11.02 2.04 -15.90
C ALA A 352 12.00 2.39 -14.77
N CYS A 353 12.91 1.47 -14.42
CA CYS A 353 13.93 1.68 -13.39
C CYS A 353 15.20 2.34 -13.93
N VAL A 354 15.41 2.35 -15.26
CA VAL A 354 16.66 2.82 -15.87
C VAL A 354 16.64 4.34 -16.06
N GLY A 355 17.75 4.99 -15.71
CA GLY A 355 17.95 6.43 -15.83
C GLY A 355 17.07 7.24 -14.88
N PHE A 356 16.71 8.46 -15.30
CA PHE A 356 16.05 9.45 -14.45
C PHE A 356 14.68 9.91 -14.97
N LYS A 357 14.17 9.29 -16.04
CA LYS A 357 12.88 9.68 -16.65
C LYS A 357 11.72 9.64 -15.63
N TYR A 358 11.73 8.65 -14.75
CA TYR A 358 10.68 8.43 -13.75
C TYR A 358 11.12 8.77 -12.33
N LYS A 359 12.14 9.62 -12.17
CA LYS A 359 12.77 9.91 -10.88
C LYS A 359 11.79 10.40 -9.83
N ASP A 360 10.79 11.20 -10.22
CA ASP A 360 9.84 11.81 -9.27
C ASP A 360 8.92 10.76 -8.66
N ALA A 361 8.44 9.80 -9.46
CA ALA A 361 7.67 8.66 -8.98
C ALA A 361 8.49 7.77 -8.03
N ILE A 362 9.74 7.45 -8.44
CA ILE A 362 10.60 6.54 -7.67
C ILE A 362 11.03 7.17 -6.35
N ARG A 363 11.47 8.44 -6.37
CA ARG A 363 11.88 9.17 -5.16
C ARG A 363 10.73 9.37 -4.20
N PHE A 364 9.54 9.72 -4.70
CA PHE A 364 8.36 9.87 -3.85
C PHE A 364 8.03 8.57 -3.12
N PHE A 365 7.94 7.44 -3.84
CA PHE A 365 7.66 6.16 -3.19
C PHE A 365 8.77 5.76 -2.21
N ASN A 366 10.04 5.85 -2.62
CA ASN A 366 11.19 5.47 -1.79
C ASN A 366 11.26 6.24 -0.47
N LYS A 367 10.89 7.53 -0.47
CA LYS A 367 10.90 8.37 0.73
C LYS A 367 10.00 7.79 1.84
N TYR A 368 8.87 7.19 1.47
CA TYR A 368 7.85 6.75 2.43
C TYR A 368 7.77 5.24 2.61
N ALA A 369 8.32 4.45 1.70
CA ALA A 369 8.33 3.00 1.75
C ALA A 369 8.88 2.47 3.10
N GLY A 370 8.17 1.55 3.76
CA GLY A 370 8.56 1.02 5.08
C GLY A 370 8.22 1.90 6.28
N LYS A 371 7.86 3.18 6.08
CA LYS A 371 7.72 4.17 7.17
C LYS A 371 6.32 4.25 7.74
N HIS A 372 5.84 3.16 8.35
CA HIS A 372 4.45 3.05 8.84
C HIS A 372 4.17 3.76 10.15
N ASP A 373 5.20 3.99 10.94
CA ASP A 373 5.09 4.70 12.19
C ASP A 373 5.27 6.21 11.93
N PRO A 374 4.26 7.05 12.25
CA PRO A 374 4.35 8.49 12.07
C PRO A 374 5.55 9.09 12.84
N ALA A 375 5.91 8.57 14.02
CA ALA A 375 6.97 9.11 14.87
C ALA A 375 8.36 9.00 14.25
N THR A 376 8.56 8.02 13.36
CA THR A 376 9.83 7.76 12.67
C THR A 376 9.77 8.02 11.16
N ALA A 377 8.63 8.50 10.66
CA ALA A 377 8.47 8.86 9.27
C ALA A 377 9.30 10.11 8.90
N PRO A 378 9.92 10.16 7.71
CA PRO A 378 10.73 11.31 7.29
C PRO A 378 9.91 12.56 6.94
N GLY A 379 8.59 12.41 6.86
CA GLY A 379 7.68 13.48 6.46
C GLY A 379 6.23 13.04 6.50
N ALA A 380 5.36 13.97 6.20
CA ALA A 380 3.93 13.77 6.04
C ALA A 380 3.46 14.53 4.79
N PHE A 381 2.46 14.02 4.07
CA PHE A 381 1.97 14.69 2.87
C PHE A 381 0.47 14.53 2.67
N CYS A 382 -0.12 15.49 1.96
CA CYS A 382 -1.47 15.46 1.44
C CYS A 382 -1.44 15.82 -0.06
N ALA A 383 -1.59 14.83 -0.92
CA ALA A 383 -1.77 15.00 -2.37
C ALA A 383 -3.26 15.23 -2.66
N LEU A 384 -3.56 16.44 -3.10
CA LEU A 384 -4.90 17.01 -3.15
C LEU A 384 -5.67 16.49 -4.36
N ARG A 385 -6.83 15.89 -4.11
CA ARG A 385 -7.70 15.35 -5.14
C ARG A 385 -9.13 15.15 -4.64
N LYS A 386 -10.05 14.98 -5.58
CA LYS A 386 -11.39 14.43 -5.34
C LYS A 386 -11.59 13.19 -6.19
N GLY A 387 -11.90 12.07 -5.54
CA GLY A 387 -12.31 10.84 -6.21
C GLY A 387 -13.81 10.88 -6.44
N LEU A 388 -14.27 10.69 -7.67
CA LEU A 388 -15.69 10.62 -7.98
C LEU A 388 -16.16 9.16 -7.83
N ASP A 389 -16.58 8.78 -6.64
CA ASP A 389 -16.98 7.40 -6.36
C ASP A 389 -18.45 7.14 -6.68
N ALA A 390 -18.72 6.36 -7.73
CA ALA A 390 -20.08 6.04 -8.15
C ALA A 390 -20.83 5.15 -7.15
N SER A 391 -20.18 4.47 -6.20
CA SER A 391 -20.89 3.76 -5.14
C SER A 391 -21.43 4.68 -4.03
N ASP A 392 -20.93 5.91 -3.93
CA ASP A 392 -21.33 6.86 -2.89
C ASP A 392 -22.71 7.48 -3.22
N THR A 393 -23.76 7.02 -2.54
CA THR A 393 -25.13 7.53 -2.70
C THR A 393 -25.39 8.81 -1.91
N THR A 394 -24.52 9.17 -0.97
CA THR A 394 -24.61 10.41 -0.21
C THR A 394 -24.07 11.57 -1.05
N ALA A 395 -22.85 11.43 -1.61
CA ALA A 395 -22.28 12.43 -2.52
C ALA A 395 -22.99 12.47 -3.88
N TYR A 396 -23.49 11.32 -4.35
CA TYR A 396 -24.20 11.20 -5.63
C TYR A 396 -25.56 10.48 -5.48
N PRO A 397 -26.61 11.19 -5.03
CA PRO A 397 -27.93 10.62 -4.83
C PRO A 397 -28.49 9.92 -6.08
N GLU A 398 -29.13 8.76 -5.89
CA GLU A 398 -29.69 7.96 -6.99
C GLU A 398 -30.79 8.69 -7.76
N THR A 399 -31.56 9.56 -7.10
CA THR A 399 -32.60 10.39 -7.72
C THR A 399 -32.05 11.30 -8.81
N ARG A 400 -30.80 11.75 -8.68
CA ARG A 400 -30.14 12.64 -9.64
C ARG A 400 -29.25 11.88 -10.62
N PHE A 401 -28.48 10.92 -10.13
CA PHE A 401 -27.43 10.24 -10.89
C PHE A 401 -27.83 8.84 -11.38
N GLY A 402 -29.03 8.37 -11.05
CA GLY A 402 -29.49 7.01 -11.32
C GLY A 402 -29.02 5.99 -10.29
N LYS A 403 -29.62 4.80 -10.32
CA LYS A 403 -29.37 3.72 -9.35
C LYS A 403 -27.88 3.39 -9.21
N ALA A 404 -27.39 3.35 -7.98
CA ALA A 404 -26.04 2.97 -7.59
C ALA A 404 -25.85 1.46 -7.73
N THR A 405 -25.60 1.02 -8.96
CA THR A 405 -25.10 -0.32 -9.24
C THR A 405 -23.85 -0.22 -10.08
N LYS A 406 -22.90 -1.14 -9.85
CA LYS A 406 -21.61 -1.12 -10.54
C LYS A 406 -21.75 -1.13 -12.06
N LYS A 407 -22.81 -1.76 -12.58
CA LYS A 407 -23.11 -1.90 -14.01
C LYS A 407 -23.88 -0.72 -14.62
N ASN A 408 -24.38 0.22 -13.83
CA ASN A 408 -25.10 1.37 -14.36
C ASN A 408 -24.13 2.39 -14.99
N VAL A 409 -23.78 2.20 -16.27
CA VAL A 409 -22.92 3.10 -17.04
C VAL A 409 -23.41 4.55 -17.02
N SER A 410 -24.73 4.77 -17.14
CA SER A 410 -25.33 6.12 -17.16
C SER A 410 -24.98 6.92 -15.91
N ARG A 411 -24.92 6.26 -14.75
CA ARG A 411 -24.53 6.91 -13.48
C ARG A 411 -23.13 7.50 -13.53
N TYR A 412 -22.15 6.77 -14.06
CA TYR A 412 -20.77 7.27 -14.18
C TYR A 412 -20.71 8.49 -15.10
N ILE A 413 -21.41 8.44 -16.23
CA ILE A 413 -21.46 9.54 -17.19
C ILE A 413 -22.12 10.78 -16.56
N LYS A 414 -23.24 10.63 -15.86
CA LYS A 414 -23.94 11.73 -15.17
C LYS A 414 -23.07 12.37 -14.08
N ILE A 415 -22.35 11.55 -13.30
CA ILE A 415 -21.43 12.05 -12.28
C ILE A 415 -20.29 12.83 -12.94
N ALA A 416 -19.64 12.30 -13.98
CA ALA A 416 -18.58 13.01 -14.70
C ALA A 416 -19.08 14.34 -15.29
N ALA A 417 -20.26 14.34 -15.90
CA ALA A 417 -20.87 15.54 -16.49
C ALA A 417 -21.10 16.65 -15.45
N ALA A 418 -21.50 16.30 -14.22
CA ALA A 418 -21.68 17.28 -13.14
C ALA A 418 -20.38 17.97 -12.72
N TYR A 419 -19.22 17.37 -13.02
CA TYR A 419 -17.90 17.92 -12.70
C TYR A 419 -17.10 18.36 -13.94
N LYS A 420 -17.70 18.33 -15.13
CA LYS A 420 -17.02 18.64 -16.40
C LYS A 420 -16.38 20.03 -16.43
N LYS A 421 -17.01 21.02 -15.78
CA LYS A 421 -16.47 22.39 -15.70
C LYS A 421 -15.16 22.51 -14.91
N TRP A 422 -14.84 21.52 -14.07
CA TRP A 422 -13.56 21.41 -13.36
C TRP A 422 -12.61 20.39 -14.01
N GLY A 423 -12.94 19.93 -15.22
CA GLY A 423 -12.11 19.06 -16.05
C GLY A 423 -12.40 17.57 -15.95
N ALA A 424 -13.36 17.13 -15.12
CA ALA A 424 -13.69 15.71 -15.00
C ALA A 424 -14.27 15.16 -16.31
N TYR A 425 -13.89 13.93 -16.67
CA TYR A 425 -14.53 13.20 -17.76
C TYR A 425 -14.47 11.68 -17.58
N GLN A 426 -15.23 10.98 -18.42
CA GLN A 426 -15.38 9.52 -18.40
C GLN A 426 -15.14 8.94 -19.81
N GLY A 427 -13.90 8.56 -20.12
CA GLY A 427 -13.52 8.17 -21.49
C GLY A 427 -13.61 6.68 -21.81
N ASP A 428 -13.73 5.79 -20.82
CA ASP A 428 -13.97 4.35 -21.02
C ASP A 428 -14.93 3.80 -19.93
N PRO A 429 -16.21 4.20 -19.99
CA PRO A 429 -17.20 3.81 -18.97
C PRO A 429 -17.40 2.28 -18.87
N ASP A 430 -17.23 1.54 -19.97
CA ASP A 430 -17.40 0.08 -20.00
C ASP A 430 -16.39 -0.66 -19.10
N LYS A 431 -15.17 -0.15 -19.02
CA LYS A 431 -14.17 -0.68 -18.08
C LYS A 431 -14.28 -0.07 -16.70
N ALA A 432 -14.84 1.13 -16.55
CA ALA A 432 -15.13 1.71 -15.23
C ALA A 432 -16.06 0.83 -14.40
N THR A 433 -17.06 0.20 -15.02
CA THR A 433 -18.01 -0.75 -14.40
C THR A 433 -17.41 -2.16 -14.14
N GLY A 434 -16.12 -2.35 -14.43
CA GLY A 434 -15.39 -3.59 -14.20
C GLY A 434 -14.83 -3.71 -12.78
N GLY A 435 -14.45 -4.93 -12.38
CA GLY A 435 -13.54 -5.12 -11.23
C GLY A 435 -12.14 -4.59 -11.52
N GLY A 436 -11.27 -4.53 -10.52
CA GLY A 436 -9.94 -3.92 -10.62
C GLY A 436 -9.12 -4.35 -11.85
N MET A 437 -9.13 -5.64 -12.19
CA MET A 437 -8.42 -6.17 -13.37
C MET A 437 -8.94 -5.64 -14.71
N LYS A 438 -10.24 -5.38 -14.84
CA LYS A 438 -10.82 -4.80 -16.07
C LYS A 438 -10.65 -3.28 -16.07
N ASN A 439 -10.92 -2.63 -14.93
CA ASN A 439 -10.84 -1.18 -14.77
C ASN A 439 -9.43 -0.62 -15.02
N ARG A 440 -8.39 -1.29 -14.53
CA ARG A 440 -6.99 -0.86 -14.74
C ARG A 440 -6.60 -0.81 -16.23
N GLN A 441 -7.30 -1.56 -17.08
CA GLN A 441 -7.02 -1.69 -18.52
C GLN A 441 -7.78 -0.68 -19.39
N ARG A 442 -8.39 0.36 -18.79
CA ARG A 442 -9.12 1.43 -19.50
C ARG A 442 -8.32 2.06 -20.65
N ASN A 443 -9.02 2.38 -21.73
CA ASN A 443 -8.45 2.98 -22.94
C ASN A 443 -8.32 4.49 -22.82
N ASP A 444 -9.00 5.10 -21.84
CA ASP A 444 -8.89 6.51 -21.54
C ASP A 444 -9.03 6.73 -20.02
N TYR A 445 -8.76 7.94 -19.54
CA TYR A 445 -9.03 8.33 -18.17
C TYR A 445 -10.51 8.16 -17.84
N ASN A 446 -10.74 7.65 -16.63
CA ASN A 446 -12.04 7.59 -15.99
C ASN A 446 -11.87 8.30 -14.65
N ASP A 447 -12.47 9.47 -14.53
CA ASP A 447 -12.46 10.22 -13.26
C ASP A 447 -13.49 9.66 -12.28
N VAL A 448 -14.51 8.99 -12.80
CA VAL A 448 -15.51 8.27 -12.02
C VAL A 448 -15.19 6.78 -11.97
N GLY A 449 -15.13 6.24 -10.77
CA GLY A 449 -14.86 4.82 -10.50
C GLY A 449 -15.90 4.22 -9.55
N TRP A 450 -15.74 2.93 -9.21
CA TRP A 450 -16.61 2.23 -8.27
C TRP A 450 -15.83 1.74 -7.06
N GLY A 451 -16.26 2.11 -5.86
CA GLY A 451 -15.53 1.85 -4.63
C GLY A 451 -14.12 2.45 -4.65
N ILE A 452 -13.92 3.58 -5.34
CA ILE A 452 -12.63 4.30 -5.34
C ILE A 452 -12.55 5.24 -4.15
N LEU A 453 -11.34 5.63 -3.72
CA LEU A 453 -11.20 6.50 -2.56
C LEU A 453 -11.73 7.92 -2.86
N PRO A 454 -12.66 8.48 -2.07
CA PRO A 454 -13.29 9.78 -2.39
C PRO A 454 -12.41 10.99 -2.03
N GLY A 455 -11.64 10.92 -0.94
CA GLY A 455 -10.86 12.04 -0.39
C GLY A 455 -9.49 12.27 -1.02
N ASN A 456 -8.52 12.85 -0.31
CA ASN A 456 -7.15 13.01 -0.81
C ASN A 456 -6.37 11.69 -0.78
N TYR A 457 -5.16 11.68 -1.35
CA TYR A 457 -4.15 10.68 -0.97
C TYR A 457 -3.19 11.33 0.01
N PHE A 458 -3.00 10.72 1.16
CA PHE A 458 -2.16 11.28 2.19
C PHE A 458 -1.39 10.23 2.97
N ARG A 459 -0.38 10.69 3.70
CA ARG A 459 0.30 9.95 4.76
C ARG A 459 0.62 10.92 5.89
N PHE A 460 0.02 10.69 7.05
CA PHE A 460 0.19 11.47 8.28
C PHE A 460 -0.17 12.96 8.23
N LEU A 461 -0.63 13.51 7.09
CA LEU A 461 -1.12 14.88 6.97
C LEU A 461 -2.46 14.87 6.24
N GLU A 462 -3.56 15.05 6.95
CA GLU A 462 -4.91 14.97 6.39
C GLU A 462 -5.49 16.36 6.17
N GLN A 463 -6.23 16.56 5.07
CA GLN A 463 -7.03 17.78 4.91
C GLN A 463 -8.36 17.60 5.66
N ILE A 464 -8.68 18.52 6.57
CA ILE A 464 -9.95 18.55 7.28
C ILE A 464 -11.05 19.08 6.35
N ASP A 465 -12.17 18.36 6.30
CA ASP A 465 -13.37 18.74 5.55
C ASP A 465 -13.05 19.20 4.10
N PRO A 466 -12.44 18.33 3.28
CA PRO A 466 -11.94 18.74 1.97
C PRO A 466 -13.07 19.24 1.06
N GLU A 467 -14.27 18.68 1.16
CA GLU A 467 -15.43 19.09 0.35
C GLU A 467 -16.05 20.41 0.81
N GLY A 468 -16.03 20.72 2.11
CA GLY A 468 -16.47 22.00 2.65
C GLY A 468 -15.47 23.13 2.42
N THR A 469 -14.17 22.82 2.38
CA THR A 469 -13.07 23.80 2.38
C THR A 469 -12.40 24.05 1.03
N SER A 470 -12.67 23.21 0.03
CA SER A 470 -12.04 23.30 -1.29
C SER A 470 -12.90 22.67 -2.39
N ILE A 471 -12.43 22.76 -3.64
CA ILE A 471 -13.05 22.08 -4.78
C ILE A 471 -12.03 21.28 -5.59
N GLY A 472 -12.42 20.08 -6.03
CA GLY A 472 -11.57 19.21 -6.83
C GLY A 472 -11.48 19.63 -8.30
N TRP A 473 -10.30 19.42 -8.90
CA TRP A 473 -10.00 19.62 -10.32
C TRP A 473 -9.38 18.37 -10.92
N TRP A 474 -9.59 18.20 -12.23
CA TRP A 474 -9.04 17.13 -13.05
C TRP A 474 -8.40 17.73 -14.30
N HIS A 475 -7.29 17.14 -14.76
CA HIS A 475 -6.64 17.54 -16.01
C HIS A 475 -6.30 19.05 -16.10
N VAL A 476 -5.83 19.64 -15.01
CA VAL A 476 -5.60 21.09 -14.90
C VAL A 476 -4.12 21.46 -15.05
N GLY A 477 -3.87 22.59 -15.70
CA GLY A 477 -2.52 23.07 -16.01
C GLY A 477 -1.93 22.42 -17.28
N PRO A 478 -0.60 22.43 -17.45
CA PRO A 478 0.05 21.95 -18.67
C PRO A 478 -0.23 20.46 -18.94
N PRO A 479 -0.64 20.06 -20.17
CA PRO A 479 -1.08 18.69 -20.47
C PRO A 479 -0.07 17.57 -20.15
N ARG A 480 1.23 17.87 -20.21
CA ARG A 480 2.30 16.91 -19.90
C ARG A 480 2.80 16.94 -18.45
N SER A 481 2.25 17.81 -17.59
CA SER A 481 2.62 17.87 -16.18
C SER A 481 2.31 16.55 -15.45
N ILE A 482 3.19 16.12 -14.54
CA ILE A 482 2.90 15.00 -13.63
C ILE A 482 1.87 15.35 -12.55
N TYR A 483 1.67 16.65 -12.27
CA TYR A 483 0.81 17.14 -11.20
C TYR A 483 -0.66 17.28 -11.64
N GLY A 484 -0.88 17.70 -12.89
CA GLY A 484 -2.20 18.13 -13.38
C GLY A 484 -3.30 17.08 -13.45
N ARG A 485 -3.05 15.83 -13.05
CA ARG A 485 -4.08 14.78 -13.05
C ARG A 485 -5.21 15.11 -12.08
N PHE A 486 -4.87 15.52 -10.86
CA PHE A 486 -5.80 15.91 -9.81
C PHE A 486 -5.23 17.09 -9.03
N ALA A 487 -6.12 17.98 -8.58
CA ALA A 487 -5.77 19.08 -7.68
C ALA A 487 -6.99 19.48 -6.85
N ARG A 488 -6.79 20.38 -5.89
CA ARG A 488 -7.88 21.13 -5.24
C ARG A 488 -7.61 22.62 -5.28
N SER A 489 -8.64 23.45 -5.39
CA SER A 489 -8.52 24.91 -5.29
C SER A 489 -9.46 25.48 -4.22
N PHE A 490 -9.26 26.74 -3.92
CA PHE A 490 -10.28 27.58 -3.31
C PHE A 490 -11.51 27.70 -4.23
N ASP A 491 -12.62 28.15 -3.64
CA ASP A 491 -13.81 28.62 -4.36
C ASP A 491 -14.36 29.80 -3.54
N HIS A 492 -13.64 30.92 -3.57
CA HIS A 492 -13.92 32.08 -2.72
C HIS A 492 -15.36 32.58 -2.88
N ARG A 493 -15.92 32.49 -4.09
CA ARG A 493 -17.32 32.85 -4.38
C ARG A 493 -18.34 32.00 -3.64
N ARG A 494 -17.96 30.79 -3.22
CA ARG A 494 -18.78 29.89 -2.38
C ARG A 494 -18.26 29.82 -0.94
N GLY A 495 -17.43 30.77 -0.51
CA GLY A 495 -16.89 30.84 0.85
C GLY A 495 -15.81 29.80 1.16
N LYS A 496 -15.29 29.06 0.17
CA LYS A 496 -14.21 28.07 0.36
C LYS A 496 -12.85 28.76 0.27
N THR A 497 -12.56 29.60 1.25
CA THR A 497 -11.40 30.51 1.27
C THR A 497 -10.21 29.97 2.05
N GLU A 498 -10.32 28.83 2.71
CA GLU A 498 -9.23 28.27 3.50
C GLU A 498 -9.30 26.75 3.58
N MET A 499 -8.17 26.09 3.32
CA MET A 499 -7.98 24.64 3.48
C MET A 499 -7.20 24.38 4.76
N PHE A 500 -7.64 23.40 5.55
CA PHE A 500 -7.11 23.10 6.87
C PHE A 500 -6.46 21.73 6.87
N PHE A 501 -5.27 21.60 7.45
CA PHE A 501 -4.50 20.36 7.46
C PHE A 501 -4.12 19.97 8.89
N LYS A 502 -4.35 18.71 9.23
CA LYS A 502 -4.02 18.13 10.53
C LYS A 502 -2.92 17.10 10.37
N LEU A 503 -1.87 17.25 11.17
CA LEU A 503 -0.79 16.28 11.27
C LEU A 503 -1.22 15.14 12.20
N ASP A 504 -0.75 13.92 11.92
CA ASP A 504 -0.92 12.78 12.82
C ASP A 504 -0.35 13.12 14.20
N GLU A 505 -1.10 12.83 15.25
CA GLU A 505 -0.74 13.20 16.62
C GLU A 505 0.53 12.52 17.12
N HIS A 506 0.91 11.39 16.53
CA HIS A 506 2.13 10.67 16.87
C HIS A 506 3.32 11.09 15.99
N PHE A 507 3.14 12.03 15.06
CA PHE A 507 4.23 12.47 14.20
C PHE A 507 5.33 13.16 15.01
N PHE A 508 4.97 14.11 15.87
CA PHE A 508 5.91 14.63 16.88
C PHE A 508 5.51 14.07 18.24
N PRO A 509 6.31 13.16 18.84
CA PRO A 509 5.98 12.55 20.13
C PRO A 509 5.76 13.59 21.25
N ASP A 510 6.53 14.69 21.21
CA ASP A 510 6.30 15.85 22.06
C ASP A 510 5.68 17.00 21.24
N ARG A 511 4.37 17.20 21.45
CA ARG A 511 3.58 18.25 20.79
C ARG A 511 3.53 19.55 21.60
N SER A 512 4.16 19.59 22.78
CA SER A 512 4.24 20.79 23.61
C SER A 512 5.39 21.72 23.17
N GLN A 513 6.35 21.16 22.45
CA GLN A 513 7.53 21.90 21.98
C GLN A 513 7.35 22.39 20.54
N PRO A 514 7.90 23.58 20.23
CA PRO A 514 8.00 24.04 18.85
C PRO A 514 8.97 23.19 18.04
N HIS A 515 8.66 22.98 16.76
CA HIS A 515 9.50 22.26 15.80
C HIS A 515 9.90 23.18 14.65
N THR A 516 11.10 22.93 14.11
CA THR A 516 11.49 23.47 12.80
C THR A 516 11.18 22.42 11.76
N VAL A 517 10.48 22.81 10.69
CA VAL A 517 10.11 21.88 9.63
C VAL A 517 10.29 22.53 8.26
N ARG A 518 10.44 21.70 7.23
CA ARG A 518 10.39 22.15 5.84
C ARG A 518 9.03 21.81 5.24
N VAL A 519 8.32 22.80 4.73
CA VAL A 519 7.05 22.63 4.02
C VAL A 519 7.24 22.88 2.53
N ARG A 520 6.87 21.88 1.73
CA ARG A 520 6.83 21.91 0.26
C ARG A 520 5.38 22.01 -0.20
N ILE A 521 5.08 23.04 -0.99
CA ILE A 521 3.77 23.27 -1.61
C ILE A 521 3.93 23.28 -3.12
N ILE A 522 3.05 22.55 -3.83
CA ILE A 522 2.99 22.56 -5.29
C ILE A 522 1.66 23.17 -5.71
N TYR A 523 1.70 24.33 -6.37
CA TYR A 523 0.52 25.07 -6.81
C TYR A 523 0.59 25.39 -8.30
N LEU A 524 -0.57 25.61 -8.93
CA LEU A 524 -0.66 26.05 -10.31
C LEU A 524 -0.64 27.58 -10.35
N ASP A 525 0.42 28.13 -10.92
CA ASP A 525 0.60 29.56 -11.11
C ASP A 525 -0.22 30.06 -12.30
N LYS A 526 -1.51 30.22 -12.09
CA LYS A 526 -2.49 30.69 -13.08
C LYS A 526 -3.31 31.83 -12.49
N GLY A 527 -3.59 32.84 -13.29
CA GLY A 527 -4.27 34.06 -12.88
C GLY A 527 -3.42 34.90 -11.93
N LYS A 528 -4.09 35.83 -11.22
CA LYS A 528 -3.49 36.77 -10.26
C LYS A 528 -3.93 36.50 -8.82
N GLY A 529 -4.30 35.26 -8.53
CA GLY A 529 -4.64 34.79 -7.18
C GLY A 529 -3.52 35.03 -6.19
N THR A 530 -3.88 35.42 -4.96
CA THR A 530 -2.95 35.56 -3.84
C THR A 530 -3.40 34.66 -2.70
N TRP A 531 -2.44 33.94 -2.11
CA TRP A 531 -2.68 32.99 -1.04
C TRP A 531 -1.54 32.99 -0.02
N SER A 532 -1.78 32.43 1.16
CA SER A 532 -0.76 32.21 2.18
C SER A 532 -0.77 30.81 2.76
N LEU A 533 0.41 30.38 3.24
CA LEU A 533 0.54 29.26 4.16
C LEU A 533 0.58 29.83 5.57
N ASN A 534 -0.22 29.27 6.48
CA ASN A 534 -0.24 29.64 7.89
C ASN A 534 -0.01 28.41 8.76
N TYR A 535 0.53 28.64 9.95
CA TYR A 535 0.83 27.61 10.95
C TYR A 535 0.57 28.12 12.36
N ASN A 536 0.57 27.20 13.32
CA ASN A 536 0.49 27.54 14.74
C ASN A 536 1.87 27.89 15.30
N ASP A 537 2.13 29.17 15.55
CA ASP A 537 3.29 29.66 16.30
C ASP A 537 2.86 29.91 17.75
N GLN A 538 2.99 28.87 18.59
CA GLN A 538 2.70 28.94 20.03
C GLN A 538 1.30 29.49 20.35
N ASN A 539 0.26 28.86 19.79
CA ASN A 539 -1.17 29.23 19.90
C ASN A 539 -1.56 30.52 19.18
N ARG A 540 -0.72 31.01 18.26
CA ARG A 540 -1.08 32.10 17.33
C ARG A 540 -0.95 31.63 15.90
N LYS A 541 -1.96 31.93 15.10
CA LYS A 541 -1.91 31.70 13.65
C LYS A 541 -0.95 32.70 13.01
N LYS A 542 0.14 32.20 12.44
CA LYS A 542 1.17 33.01 11.81
C LYS A 542 1.29 32.69 10.32
N GLU A 543 1.43 33.73 9.52
CA GLU A 543 1.70 33.63 8.08
C GLU A 543 3.16 33.22 7.89
N ALA A 544 3.42 32.06 7.27
CA ALA A 544 4.76 31.60 6.92
C ALA A 544 5.23 32.20 5.58
N ILE A 545 4.30 32.31 4.63
CA ILE A 545 4.57 32.90 3.32
C ILE A 545 3.27 33.44 2.72
N ARG A 546 3.41 34.51 1.95
CA ARG A 546 2.40 35.03 1.03
C ARG A 546 2.90 34.90 -0.41
N VAL A 547 2.05 34.41 -1.30
CA VAL A 547 2.37 34.21 -2.72
C VAL A 547 1.28 34.83 -3.57
N THR A 548 1.67 35.66 -4.53
CA THR A 548 0.82 36.13 -5.61
C THR A 548 1.21 35.43 -6.91
N CYS A 549 0.22 34.86 -7.60
CA CYS A 549 0.41 34.19 -8.87
C CYS A 549 0.76 35.20 -9.97
N ASN A 550 1.68 34.79 -10.85
CA ASN A 550 2.17 35.58 -11.97
C ASN A 550 1.51 35.22 -13.30
N ASP A 551 0.61 34.23 -13.30
CA ASP A 551 -0.08 33.71 -14.48
C ASP A 551 0.85 33.04 -15.51
N THR A 552 1.88 32.32 -15.06
CA THR A 552 2.77 31.59 -15.99
C THR A 552 2.12 30.36 -16.61
N GLY A 553 0.99 29.89 -16.06
CA GLY A 553 0.30 28.66 -16.43
C GLY A 553 1.04 27.38 -16.01
N LYS A 554 2.11 27.49 -15.21
CA LYS A 554 2.97 26.36 -14.81
C LYS A 554 2.71 25.92 -13.37
N TRP A 555 3.02 24.67 -13.07
CA TRP A 555 3.08 24.21 -11.68
C TRP A 555 4.37 24.71 -11.04
N ILE A 556 4.27 25.40 -9.91
CA ILE A 556 5.40 25.93 -9.14
C ILE A 556 5.51 25.19 -7.83
N GLU A 557 6.75 24.85 -7.47
CA GLU A 557 7.11 24.31 -6.18
C GLU A 557 7.66 25.43 -5.29
N LYS A 558 7.12 25.56 -4.08
CA LYS A 558 7.65 26.44 -3.04
C LYS A 558 8.06 25.60 -1.84
N ASN A 559 9.30 25.80 -1.40
CA ASN A 559 9.84 25.20 -0.19
C ASN A 559 10.02 26.33 0.84
N ILE A 560 9.51 26.12 2.03
CA ILE A 560 9.52 27.09 3.12
C ILE A 560 10.02 26.38 4.37
N THR A 561 11.01 26.96 5.05
CA THR A 561 11.35 26.53 6.41
C THR A 561 10.45 27.29 7.37
N ILE A 562 9.74 26.56 8.21
CA ILE A 562 8.91 27.12 9.28
C ILE A 562 9.63 26.84 10.60
N GLU A 563 9.93 27.89 11.33
CA GLU A 563 10.50 27.83 12.66
C GLU A 563 9.38 27.99 13.71
N HIS A 564 9.62 27.46 14.90
CA HIS A 564 8.71 27.60 16.04
C HIS A 564 7.28 27.04 15.82
N ALA A 565 7.12 26.06 14.92
CA ALA A 565 5.80 25.50 14.62
C ALA A 565 5.34 24.51 15.70
N LEU A 566 4.19 24.80 16.32
CA LEU A 566 3.56 23.95 17.33
C LEU A 566 2.45 23.11 16.70
N PHE A 567 2.76 21.85 16.38
CA PHE A 567 1.82 20.89 15.78
C PHE A 567 0.85 20.29 16.81
N SER A 568 0.17 21.13 17.59
CA SER A 568 -0.75 20.78 18.70
C SER A 568 -2.23 20.78 18.32
N SER A 569 -2.57 20.89 17.03
CA SER A 569 -3.94 21.08 16.53
C SER A 569 -4.60 22.35 17.07
N GLY A 570 -3.81 23.41 17.27
CA GLY A 570 -4.22 24.67 17.91
C GLY A 570 -4.85 25.71 16.97
N LEU A 571 -4.88 25.50 15.66
CA LEU A 571 -5.57 26.38 14.72
C LEU A 571 -7.06 26.05 14.59
N GLU A 572 -7.77 26.84 13.78
CA GLU A 572 -9.19 26.63 13.52
C GLU A 572 -9.46 25.21 13.01
N LYS A 573 -10.60 24.65 13.40
CA LYS A 573 -11.02 23.27 13.11
C LYS A 573 -10.05 22.19 13.60
N GLY A 574 -9.16 22.50 14.55
CA GLY A 574 -8.17 21.55 15.08
C GLY A 574 -7.04 21.25 14.09
N SER A 575 -6.68 22.24 13.26
CA SER A 575 -5.62 22.11 12.26
C SER A 575 -4.25 22.55 12.79
N ASP A 576 -3.21 22.19 12.04
CA ASP A 576 -1.82 22.57 12.32
C ASP A 576 -1.25 23.49 11.23
N LEU A 577 -1.71 23.33 9.98
CA LEU A 577 -1.35 24.14 8.83
C LEU A 577 -2.60 24.55 8.07
N THR A 578 -2.59 25.74 7.47
CA THR A 578 -3.66 26.17 6.56
C THR A 578 -3.12 26.79 5.27
N LEU A 579 -3.84 26.57 4.17
CA LEU A 579 -3.67 27.36 2.94
C LEU A 579 -4.86 28.31 2.86
N ARG A 580 -4.60 29.61 2.82
CA ARG A 580 -5.63 30.65 2.87
C ARG A 580 -5.64 31.50 1.60
N TYR A 581 -6.82 31.71 1.03
CA TYR A 581 -7.07 32.69 -0.02
C TYR A 581 -7.01 34.11 0.55
N LEU A 582 -6.30 35.00 -0.15
CA LEU A 582 -6.15 36.40 0.25
C LEU A 582 -6.75 37.38 -0.76
N GLY A 583 -6.88 37.01 -2.04
CA GLY A 583 -7.47 37.85 -3.07
C GLY A 583 -7.23 37.34 -4.49
N GLY A 584 -7.88 37.96 -5.48
CA GLY A 584 -7.72 37.62 -6.91
C GLY A 584 -8.39 36.29 -7.30
N ASP A 585 -7.77 35.55 -8.22
CA ASP A 585 -8.27 34.26 -8.70
C ASP A 585 -8.08 33.11 -7.70
N ASP A 586 -8.93 32.08 -7.76
CA ASP A 586 -8.75 30.86 -6.96
C ASP A 586 -7.52 30.06 -7.43
N THR A 587 -6.57 29.81 -6.52
CA THR A 587 -5.36 29.03 -6.81
C THR A 587 -5.60 27.53 -6.61
N ALA A 588 -5.12 26.71 -7.54
CA ALA A 588 -5.16 25.24 -7.43
C ALA A 588 -3.84 24.68 -6.89
N PHE A 589 -3.93 23.64 -6.08
CA PHE A 589 -2.83 23.00 -5.38
C PHE A 589 -2.83 21.49 -5.65
N HIS A 590 -1.65 20.93 -5.90
CA HIS A 590 -1.43 19.49 -6.10
C HIS A 590 -1.01 18.80 -4.80
N LEU A 591 -0.12 19.40 -4.01
CA LEU A 591 0.49 18.77 -2.84
C LEU A 591 0.85 19.81 -1.79
N ILE A 592 0.63 19.44 -0.53
CA ILE A 592 1.36 19.96 0.63
C ILE A 592 2.11 18.81 1.28
N GLU A 593 3.38 19.01 1.57
CA GLU A 593 4.27 18.02 2.16
C GLU A 593 5.13 18.68 3.24
N LEU A 594 5.19 18.07 4.41
CA LEU A 594 5.99 18.48 5.56
C LEU A 594 7.13 17.47 5.74
N GLU A 595 8.32 17.98 6.00
CA GLU A 595 9.51 17.22 6.40
C GLU A 595 10.02 17.73 7.73
N ARG A 596 10.58 16.80 8.52
CA ARG A 596 11.24 17.12 9.79
C ARG A 596 12.51 17.92 9.59
#